data_AF-A0A957KB43-F1
#
_entry.id   AF-A0A957KB43-F1
#
_cell.length_a   1.000
_cell.length_b   1.000
_cell.length_c   1.000
_cell.angle_alpha   90.00
_cell.angle_beta   90.00
_cell.angle_gamma   90.00
#
_symmetry.space_group_name_H-M   'P 1'
#
loop_
_entity.id
_entity.type
_entity.pdbx_description
1 polymer ?
#
loop_
_entity_poly.entity_id
_entity_poly.type
_entity_poly.pdbx_seq_one_letter_code
_entity_poly.pdbx_strand_id
1 'polypeptide(L)'
;MLESLATILALINDVVQSTIVIFGASIVLYNMRFVLRDRASRAFTALLFFLVIAFFTELVASQTEFLSSAELWLRLEWFGIAFVPAAQYHLADALLASTGDLSHRRRMFARSNYLVSAI
;
A
#
# COMPACT_ATOMS: atom_id res chain seq x y z
N MET A 1 -13.61 17.43 27.56
CA MET A 1 -13.98 17.71 26.16
C MET A 1 -12.85 17.31 25.21
N LEU A 2 -11.62 17.82 25.35
CA LEU A 2 -10.50 17.45 24.48
C LEU A 2 -10.12 15.97 24.56
N GLU A 3 -10.04 15.40 25.76
CA GLU A 3 -9.80 13.96 25.98
C GLU A 3 -10.83 13.08 25.27
N SER A 4 -12.12 13.42 25.41
CA SER A 4 -13.21 12.69 24.77
C SER A 4 -13.13 12.73 23.24
N LEU A 5 -12.72 13.87 22.68
CA LEU A 5 -12.50 13.99 21.24
C LEU A 5 -11.30 13.13 20.80
N ALA A 6 -10.17 13.19 21.51
CA ALA A 6 -8.99 12.40 21.19
C ALA A 6 -9.30 10.89 21.18
N THR A 7 -10.04 10.37 22.19
CA THR A 7 -10.47 8.97 22.21
C THR A 7 -11.35 8.61 21.00
N ILE A 8 -12.30 9.48 20.62
CA ILE A 8 -13.17 9.23 19.47
C ILE A 8 -12.37 9.21 18.17
N LEU A 9 -11.42 10.15 17.99
CA LEU A 9 -10.57 10.17 16.80
C LEU A 9 -9.66 8.94 16.71
N ALA A 10 -9.08 8.50 17.83
CA ALA A 10 -8.27 7.28 17.88
C ALA A 10 -9.08 6.04 17.47
N LEU A 11 -10.30 5.89 18.01
CA LEU A 11 -11.19 4.79 17.64
C LEU A 11 -11.55 4.82 16.14
N ILE A 12 -11.84 5.99 15.59
CA ILE A 12 -12.13 6.14 14.15
C ILE A 12 -10.91 5.75 13.32
N ASN A 13 -9.70 6.18 13.73
CA ASN A 13 -8.47 5.82 13.06
C ASN A 13 -8.28 4.30 12.99
N ASP A 14 -8.43 3.61 14.12
CA ASP A 14 -8.26 2.16 14.20
C ASP A 14 -9.30 1.41 13.35
N VAL A 15 -10.56 1.87 13.36
CA VAL A 15 -11.63 1.31 12.52
C VAL A 15 -11.34 1.52 11.04
N VAL A 16 -10.88 2.70 10.65
CA VAL A 16 -10.54 3.00 9.24
C VAL A 16 -9.34 2.19 8.80
N GLN A 17 -8.27 2.12 9.60
CA GLN A 17 -7.07 1.34 9.30
C GLN A 17 -7.39 -0.15 9.16
N SER A 18 -8.12 -0.73 10.12
CA SER A 18 -8.53 -2.14 10.05
C SER A 18 -9.41 -2.43 8.83
N THR A 19 -10.32 -1.51 8.48
CA THR A 19 -11.13 -1.61 7.26
C THR A 19 -10.25 -1.62 6.01
N ILE A 20 -9.29 -0.69 5.89
CA ILE A 20 -8.36 -0.63 4.75
C ILE A 20 -7.55 -1.92 4.65
N VAL A 21 -7.04 -2.44 5.76
CA VAL A 21 -6.26 -3.68 5.80
C VAL A 21 -7.11 -4.88 5.37
N ILE A 22 -8.31 -5.05 5.92
CA ILE A 22 -9.19 -6.20 5.61
C ILE A 22 -9.64 -6.15 4.15
N PHE A 23 -10.17 -5.02 3.69
CA PHE A 23 -10.62 -4.85 2.31
C PHE A 23 -9.46 -4.94 1.33
N GLY A 24 -8.35 -4.25 1.61
CA GLY A 24 -7.16 -4.26 0.78
C GLY A 24 -6.58 -5.66 0.65
N ALA A 25 -6.41 -6.40 1.74
CA ALA A 25 -5.92 -7.78 1.72
C ALA A 25 -6.87 -8.69 0.93
N SER A 26 -8.18 -8.54 1.11
CA SER A 26 -9.19 -9.30 0.35
C SER A 26 -9.07 -9.05 -1.15
N ILE A 27 -8.91 -7.80 -1.57
CA ILE A 27 -8.76 -7.44 -2.98
C ILE A 27 -7.42 -7.94 -3.54
N VAL A 28 -6.34 -7.86 -2.77
CA VAL A 28 -5.03 -8.41 -3.17
C VAL A 28 -5.14 -9.92 -3.41
N LEU A 29 -5.76 -10.65 -2.49
CA LEU A 29 -5.97 -12.10 -2.61
C LEU A 29 -6.88 -12.45 -3.79
N TYR A 30 -7.96 -11.69 -3.98
CA TYR A 30 -8.88 -11.85 -5.12
C TYR A 30 -8.15 -11.62 -6.46
N ASN A 31 -7.36 -10.56 -6.56
CA ASN A 31 -6.63 -10.20 -7.77
C ASN A 31 -5.38 -11.05 -8.02
N MET A 32 -4.93 -11.86 -7.06
CA MET A 32 -3.76 -12.72 -7.22
C MET A 32 -3.88 -13.66 -8.42
N ARG A 33 -5.09 -14.12 -8.77
CA ARG A 33 -5.32 -14.92 -9.99
C ARG A 33 -5.27 -14.10 -11.29
N PHE A 34 -5.67 -12.83 -11.23
CA PHE A 34 -5.75 -11.95 -12.39
C PHE A 34 -4.43 -11.22 -12.67
N VAL A 35 -3.53 -11.18 -11.70
CA VAL A 35 -2.19 -10.57 -11.77
C VAL A 35 -1.36 -11.07 -12.96
N LEU A 36 -1.60 -12.32 -13.39
CA LEU A 36 -0.87 -12.98 -14.49
C LEU A 36 -1.45 -12.64 -15.87
N ARG A 37 -2.70 -12.20 -15.93
CA ARG A 37 -3.45 -12.04 -17.19
C ARG A 37 -3.52 -10.59 -17.65
N ASP A 38 -3.63 -9.65 -16.72
CA ASP A 38 -3.76 -8.22 -17.03
C ASP A 38 -2.71 -7.37 -16.30
N ARG A 39 -2.08 -6.47 -17.06
CA ARG A 39 -1.07 -5.54 -16.56
C ARG A 39 -1.67 -4.52 -15.59
N ALA A 40 -2.90 -4.07 -15.83
CA ALA A 40 -3.58 -3.12 -14.95
C ALA A 40 -3.90 -3.76 -13.60
N SER A 41 -4.47 -4.97 -13.61
CA SER A 41 -4.71 -5.76 -12.39
C SER A 41 -3.41 -6.00 -11.61
N ARG A 42 -2.29 -6.28 -12.29
CA ARG A 42 -0.99 -6.44 -11.63
C ARG A 42 -0.52 -5.18 -10.92
N ALA A 43 -0.55 -4.03 -11.60
CA ALA A 43 -0.08 -2.78 -11.02
C ALA A 43 -0.97 -2.34 -9.85
N PHE A 44 -2.29 -2.53 -9.98
CA PHE A 44 -3.25 -2.25 -8.93
C PHE A 44 -3.05 -3.15 -7.69
N THR A 45 -2.84 -4.44 -7.92
CA THR A 45 -2.55 -5.40 -6.84
C THR A 45 -1.26 -5.06 -6.12
N ALA A 46 -0.21 -4.67 -6.84
CA ALA A 46 1.05 -4.24 -6.23
C ALA A 46 0.86 -2.99 -5.36
N LEU A 47 0.11 -2.00 -5.85
CA LEU A 47 -0.20 -0.78 -5.09
C LEU A 47 -0.96 -1.11 -3.80
N LEU A 48 -2.03 -1.91 -3.90
CA LEU A 48 -2.80 -2.31 -2.73
C LEU A 48 -1.97 -3.14 -1.75
N PHE A 49 -1.06 -3.99 -2.24
CA PHE A 49 -0.19 -4.78 -1.38
C PHE A 49 0.71 -3.90 -0.49
N PHE A 50 1.38 -2.89 -1.07
CA PHE A 50 2.20 -1.96 -0.28
C PHE A 50 1.36 -1.10 0.66
N LEU A 51 0.16 -0.70 0.23
CA LEU A 51 -0.79 0.05 1.06
C LEU A 51 -1.24 -0.79 2.27
N VAL A 52 -1.59 -2.06 2.05
CA VAL A 52 -1.96 -2.99 3.11
C VAL A 52 -0.81 -3.21 4.09
N ILE A 53 0.43 -3.34 3.60
CA ILE A 53 1.59 -3.45 4.48
C ILE A 53 1.69 -2.23 5.40
N ALA A 54 1.66 -1.01 4.85
CA ALA A 54 1.80 0.21 5.64
C ALA A 54 0.73 0.32 6.74
N PHE A 55 -0.55 0.18 6.37
CA PHE A 55 -1.63 0.28 7.36
C PHE A 55 -1.69 -0.90 8.32
N PHE A 56 -1.27 -2.10 7.90
CA PHE A 56 -1.20 -3.25 8.79
C PHE A 56 -0.12 -3.07 9.84
N THR A 57 1.07 -2.62 9.43
CA THR A 57 2.18 -2.39 10.35
C THR A 57 1.86 -1.27 11.34
N GLU A 58 1.19 -0.20 10.90
CA GLU A 58 0.76 0.90 11.76
C GLU A 58 -0.29 0.43 12.78
N LEU A 59 -1.30 -0.32 12.33
CA LEU A 59 -2.34 -0.90 13.18
C LEU A 59 -1.79 -1.89 14.21
N VAL A 60 -0.77 -2.67 13.84
CA VAL A 60 -0.11 -3.57 14.80
C VAL A 60 0.73 -2.78 15.79
N ALA A 61 1.47 -1.77 15.33
CA ALA A 61 2.30 -0.93 16.18
C ALA A 61 1.47 -0.20 17.25
N SER A 62 0.29 0.33 16.89
CA SER A 62 -0.60 1.02 17.82
C SER A 62 -1.17 0.12 18.93
N GLN A 63 -1.26 -1.19 18.68
CA GLN A 63 -1.81 -2.18 19.61
C GLN A 63 -0.74 -2.89 20.45
N THR A 64 0.56 -2.67 20.20
CA THR A 64 1.63 -3.35 20.93
C THR A 64 1.97 -2.66 22.26
N GLU A 65 2.09 -3.44 23.34
CA GLU A 65 2.48 -2.90 24.67
C GLU A 65 4.01 -2.71 24.83
N PHE A 66 4.81 -3.40 24.00
CA PHE A 66 6.27 -3.36 24.07
C PHE A 66 6.87 -2.41 23.04
N LEU A 67 7.62 -1.40 23.50
CA LEU A 67 8.25 -0.40 22.63
C LEU A 67 9.21 -1.00 21.60
N SER A 68 9.96 -2.04 21.98
CA SER A 68 10.88 -2.74 21.07
C SER A 68 10.16 -3.46 19.93
N SER A 69 8.95 -3.95 20.18
CA SER A 69 8.12 -4.59 19.17
C SER A 69 7.50 -3.54 18.25
N ALA A 70 7.00 -2.44 18.80
CA ALA A 70 6.45 -1.32 18.01
C ALA A 70 7.46 -0.77 17.00
N GLU A 71 8.72 -0.59 17.41
CA GLU A 71 9.77 -0.05 16.54
C GLU A 71 10.01 -0.92 15.29
N LEU A 72 9.97 -2.26 15.43
CA LEU A 72 10.11 -3.16 14.29
C LEU A 72 8.96 -2.99 13.28
N TRP A 73 7.74 -2.86 13.77
CA TRP A 73 6.56 -2.65 12.92
C TRP A 73 6.61 -1.28 12.22
N LEU A 74 6.98 -0.21 12.92
CA LEU A 74 7.13 1.12 12.33
C LEU A 74 8.25 1.16 11.28
N ARG A 75 9.35 0.41 11.48
CA ARG A 75 10.40 0.27 10.44
C ARG A 75 9.89 -0.46 9.20
N LEU A 76 9.01 -1.47 9.36
CA LEU A 76 8.35 -2.14 8.24
C LEU A 76 7.33 -1.25 7.54
N GLU A 77 6.70 -0.31 8.24
CA GLU A 77 5.78 0.67 7.66
C GLU A 77 6.46 1.53 6.60
N TRP A 78 7.69 1.99 6.87
CA TRP A 78 8.50 2.75 5.91
C TRP A 78 8.69 2.01 4.59
N PHE A 79 8.78 0.69 4.61
CA PHE A 79 8.84 -0.11 3.39
C PHE A 79 7.53 -0.03 2.60
N GLY A 80 6.37 -0.11 3.27
CA GLY A 80 5.09 0.11 2.61
C GLY A 80 5.04 1.49 1.95
N ILE A 81 5.31 2.54 2.73
CA ILE A 81 5.24 3.95 2.30
C ILE A 81 6.19 4.24 1.13
N ALA A 82 7.45 3.79 1.19
CA ALA A 82 8.44 4.07 0.15
C ALA A 82 8.06 3.48 -1.22
N PHE A 83 7.36 2.35 -1.23
CA PHE A 83 6.97 1.64 -2.45
C PHE A 83 5.61 2.10 -3.02
N VAL A 84 4.79 2.83 -2.26
CA VAL A 84 3.50 3.35 -2.75
C VAL A 84 3.67 4.24 -3.99
N PRO A 85 4.55 5.27 -4.02
CA PRO A 85 4.70 6.13 -5.21
C PRO A 85 5.14 5.37 -6.46
N ALA A 86 6.03 4.38 -6.29
CA ALA A 86 6.48 3.53 -7.39
C ALA A 86 5.33 2.69 -7.96
N ALA A 87 4.51 2.10 -7.08
CA ALA A 87 3.35 1.32 -7.49
C ALA A 87 2.24 2.18 -8.09
N GLN A 88 2.05 3.42 -7.61
CA GLN A 88 1.14 4.40 -8.23
C GLN A 88 1.57 4.74 -9.66
N TYR A 89 2.86 4.97 -9.88
CA TYR A 89 3.38 5.23 -11.23
C TYR A 89 3.18 4.02 -12.15
N HIS A 90 3.43 2.81 -11.66
CA HIS A 90 3.17 1.57 -12.41
C HIS A 90 1.68 1.42 -12.76
N LEU A 91 0.77 1.79 -11.86
CA LEU A 91 -0.67 1.77 -12.13
C LEU A 91 -1.06 2.79 -13.20
N ALA A 92 -0.53 4.02 -13.11
CA ALA A 92 -0.78 5.06 -14.10
C ALA A 92 -0.33 4.63 -15.51
N ASP A 93 0.86 4.04 -15.63
CA ASP A 93 1.36 3.49 -16.90
C ASP A 93 0.46 2.36 -17.43
N ALA A 94 0.02 1.45 -16.57
CA ALA A 94 -0.84 0.34 -16.97
C ALA A 94 -2.23 0.82 -17.43
N LEU A 95 -2.79 1.86 -16.80
CA LEU A 95 -4.05 2.48 -17.20
C LEU A 95 -3.91 3.21 -18.55
N LEU A 96 -2.83 3.96 -18.75
CA LEU A 96 -2.56 4.63 -20.02
C LEU A 96 -2.39 3.63 -21.17
N ALA A 97 -1.70 2.52 -20.92
CA ALA A 97 -1.56 1.44 -21.90
C ALA A 97 -2.91 0.82 -22.30
N SER A 98 -3.90 0.79 -21.39
CA SER A 98 -5.26 0.30 -21.69
C SER A 98 -6.04 1.24 -22.62
N THR A 99 -5.69 2.52 -22.66
CA THR A 99 -6.27 3.53 -23.56
C THR A 99 -5.61 3.61 -24.94
N GLY A 100 -4.60 2.77 -25.21
CA GLY A 100 -3.94 2.67 -26.52
C GLY A 100 -2.58 3.38 -26.62
N ASP A 101 -2.11 4.06 -25.57
CA ASP A 101 -0.79 4.69 -25.55
C ASP A 101 0.30 3.68 -25.09
N LEU A 102 0.96 3.05 -26.06
CA LEU A 102 2.02 2.05 -25.81
C LEU A 102 3.41 2.71 -25.86
N SER A 103 3.78 3.41 -24.79
CA SER A 103 5.12 4.01 -24.65
C SER A 103 6.12 3.07 -23.97
N HIS A 104 7.15 2.62 -24.71
CA HIS A 104 8.23 1.78 -24.17
C HIS A 104 9.08 2.49 -23.09
N ARG A 105 9.19 3.83 -23.12
CA ARG A 105 9.98 4.61 -22.15
C ARG A 105 9.32 4.62 -20.77
N ARG A 106 7.99 4.80 -20.70
CA ARG A 106 7.25 4.82 -19.43
C ARG A 106 7.35 3.49 -18.68
N ARG A 107 7.37 2.37 -19.41
CA ARG A 107 7.62 1.04 -18.84
C ARG A 107 8.98 0.90 -18.15
N MET A 108 10.02 1.59 -18.65
CA MET A 108 11.34 1.59 -18.03
C MET A 108 11.37 2.47 -16.78
N PHE A 109 10.70 3.62 -16.81
CA PHE A 109 10.55 4.51 -15.65
C PHE A 109 9.76 3.87 -14.50
N ALA A 110 8.75 3.04 -14.80
CA ALA A 110 8.04 2.29 -13.76
C ALA A 110 8.98 1.33 -13.01
N ARG A 111 9.92 0.67 -13.71
CA ARG A 111 10.90 -0.22 -13.08
C ARG A 111 11.96 0.55 -12.29
N SER A 112 12.41 1.71 -12.80
CA SER A 112 13.39 2.52 -12.07
C SER A 112 12.81 3.09 -10.79
N ASN A 113 11.52 3.45 -10.75
CA ASN A 113 10.90 3.93 -9.52
C ASN A 113 10.92 2.87 -8.41
N TYR A 114 10.72 1.59 -8.73
CA TYR A 114 10.88 0.52 -7.74
C TYR A 114 12.32 0.40 -7.21
N LEU A 115 13.34 0.63 -8.07
CA LEU A 115 14.74 0.64 -7.64
C LEU A 115 15.04 1.84 -6.75
N VAL A 116 14.49 3.02 -7.07
CA VAL A 116 14.64 4.22 -6.25
C VAL A 116 13.96 4.04 -4.90
N SER A 117 12.78 3.41 -4.84
CA SER A 117 12.10 3.07 -3.58
C SER A 117 12.85 2.05 -2.72
N ALA A 118 13.78 1.29 -3.30
CA ALA A 118 14.55 0.26 -2.61
C ALA A 118 15.90 0.74 -2.05
N ILE A 119 16.33 1.97 -2.39
CA ILE A 119 17.58 2.62 -1.98
C ILE A 119 17.27 3.61 -0.86
#